data_AF-A0A2I2M6H1-F1
#
_entry.id   AF-A0A2I2M6H1-F1
#
_cell.length_a   1.000
_cell.length_b   1.000
_cell.length_c   1.000
_cell.angle_alpha   90.00
_cell.angle_beta   90.00
_cell.angle_gamma   90.00
#
_symmetry.space_group_name_H-M   'P 1'
#
loop_
_entity.id
_entity.type
_entity.pdbx_description
1 polymer ?
#
loop_
_entity_poly.entity_id
_entity_poly.type
_entity_poly.pdbx_seq_one_letter_code
_entity_poly.pdbx_strand_id
1 'polypeptide(L)'
;MIKKNVLLILLFTSCLSFSQSNWKKFKKLSSAKKIWIIFHPFKAKKAQQISKKAYRVADSIKKSPVLDGDGAGGQVDAFRHAFWMASLRQEIGKNAARSLGKAHERENYQTYKKRKLEDGVIPDKIATTMDLFNNNIGLSLTKKGVITPKKALIYKVINAVKAGRLKIIKKDANGNFLTCNNTPISEKSLKGKWENNKCLVNSNHIK
;
A
#
# COMPACT_ATOMS: atom_id res chain seq x y z
N MET A 1 -21.61 -46.25 -31.46
CA MET A 1 -20.75 -46.19 -30.24
C MET A 1 -20.04 -44.82 -30.05
N ILE A 2 -20.67 -43.69 -30.45
CA ILE A 2 -20.02 -42.35 -30.50
C ILE A 2 -20.54 -41.38 -29.42
N LYS A 3 -21.58 -41.75 -28.65
CA LYS A 3 -22.22 -40.83 -27.69
C LYS A 3 -21.44 -40.60 -26.38
N LYS A 4 -20.58 -41.54 -25.93
CA LYS A 4 -19.85 -41.42 -24.66
C LYS A 4 -18.59 -40.54 -24.73
N ASN A 5 -17.89 -40.55 -25.87
CA ASN A 5 -16.63 -39.80 -26.03
C ASN A 5 -16.86 -38.30 -26.28
N VAL A 6 -17.97 -37.93 -26.93
CA VAL A 6 -18.35 -36.51 -27.14
C VAL A 6 -18.74 -35.84 -25.82
N LEU A 7 -19.39 -36.57 -24.90
CA LEU A 7 -19.76 -36.07 -23.58
C LEU A 7 -18.52 -35.75 -22.72
N LEU A 8 -17.46 -36.55 -22.82
CA LEU A 8 -16.21 -36.34 -22.07
C LEU A 8 -15.44 -35.10 -22.55
N ILE A 9 -15.48 -34.81 -23.87
CA ILE A 9 -14.84 -33.63 -24.48
C ILE A 9 -15.61 -32.34 -24.14
N LEU A 10 -16.94 -32.41 -24.04
CA LEU A 10 -17.78 -31.28 -23.60
C LEU A 10 -17.58 -30.95 -22.10
N LEU A 11 -17.35 -31.96 -21.25
CA LEU A 11 -17.03 -31.77 -19.82
C LEU A 11 -15.65 -31.14 -19.58
N PHE A 12 -14.67 -31.38 -20.45
CA PHE A 12 -13.34 -30.78 -20.34
C PHE A 12 -13.28 -29.32 -20.84
N THR A 13 -14.12 -28.95 -21.81
CA THR A 13 -14.13 -27.60 -22.39
C THR A 13 -14.86 -26.57 -21.52
N SER A 14 -15.84 -26.96 -20.70
CA SER A 14 -16.52 -26.05 -19.77
C SER A 14 -15.64 -25.55 -18.61
N CYS A 15 -14.55 -26.25 -18.29
CA CYS A 15 -13.67 -25.90 -17.18
C CYS A 15 -12.60 -24.84 -17.53
N LEU A 16 -12.37 -24.56 -18.82
CA LEU A 16 -11.32 -23.64 -19.27
C LEU A 16 -11.78 -22.17 -19.42
N SER A 17 -13.09 -21.92 -19.38
CA SER A 17 -13.68 -20.63 -19.75
C SER A 17 -13.66 -19.56 -18.65
N PHE A 18 -13.28 -19.89 -17.40
CA PHE A 18 -13.35 -18.95 -16.26
C PHE A 18 -12.04 -18.23 -15.93
N SER A 19 -10.95 -18.47 -16.67
CA SER A 19 -9.59 -17.98 -16.30
C SER A 19 -9.15 -16.66 -16.95
N GLN A 20 -9.77 -16.25 -18.07
CA GLN A 20 -9.23 -15.17 -18.93
C GLN A 20 -9.04 -13.83 -18.20
N SER A 21 -9.98 -13.45 -17.32
CA SER A 21 -9.97 -12.14 -16.66
C SER A 21 -8.90 -12.02 -15.56
N ASN A 22 -8.61 -13.11 -14.84
CA ASN A 22 -7.62 -13.12 -13.76
C ASN A 22 -6.19 -13.18 -14.31
N TRP A 23 -5.98 -13.92 -15.41
CA TRP A 23 -4.68 -13.97 -16.09
C TRP A 23 -4.28 -12.61 -16.66
N LYS A 24 -5.21 -11.88 -17.30
CA LYS A 24 -4.96 -10.52 -17.80
C LYS A 24 -4.58 -9.56 -16.66
N LYS A 25 -5.24 -9.66 -15.50
CA LYS A 25 -4.89 -8.88 -14.29
C LYS A 25 -3.51 -9.25 -13.76
N PHE A 26 -3.19 -10.54 -13.68
CA PHE A 26 -1.88 -11.02 -13.23
C PHE A 26 -0.75 -10.55 -14.14
N LYS A 27 -0.92 -10.63 -15.46
CA LYS A 27 0.06 -10.16 -16.45
C LYS A 27 0.40 -8.68 -16.30
N LYS A 28 -0.56 -7.84 -15.89
CA LYS A 28 -0.38 -6.41 -15.64
C LYS A 28 0.41 -6.08 -14.35
N LEU A 29 0.60 -7.04 -13.44
CA LEU A 29 1.32 -6.80 -12.20
C LEU A 29 2.83 -6.64 -12.43
N SER A 30 3.48 -5.89 -11.53
CA SER A 30 4.92 -5.83 -11.41
C SER A 30 5.54 -7.20 -11.16
N SER A 31 6.81 -7.37 -11.53
CA SER A 31 7.55 -8.62 -11.29
C SER A 31 7.61 -8.94 -9.79
N ALA A 32 7.75 -7.92 -8.93
CA ALA A 32 7.75 -8.10 -7.48
C ALA A 32 6.43 -8.67 -6.96
N LYS A 33 5.28 -8.15 -7.41
CA LYS A 33 3.95 -8.67 -7.03
C LYS A 33 3.69 -10.07 -7.62
N LYS A 34 4.12 -10.33 -8.86
CA LYS A 34 4.00 -11.67 -9.48
C LYS A 34 4.75 -12.73 -8.67
N ILE A 35 6.02 -12.45 -8.36
CA ILE A 35 6.85 -13.32 -7.51
C ILE A 35 6.17 -13.56 -6.16
N TRP A 36 5.68 -12.48 -5.51
CA TRP A 36 5.01 -12.63 -4.22
C TRP A 36 3.78 -13.56 -4.31
N ILE A 37 2.95 -13.43 -5.35
CA ILE A 37 1.77 -14.28 -5.56
C ILE A 37 2.17 -15.75 -5.77
N ILE A 38 3.23 -16.01 -6.55
CA ILE A 38 3.74 -17.37 -6.80
C ILE A 38 4.16 -18.02 -5.47
N PHE A 39 4.82 -17.28 -4.58
CA PHE A 39 5.21 -17.78 -3.25
C PHE A 39 4.07 -17.78 -2.21
N HIS A 40 2.93 -17.13 -2.50
CA HIS A 40 1.81 -16.99 -1.55
C HIS A 40 0.42 -17.19 -2.21
N PRO A 41 0.20 -18.26 -2.99
CA PRO A 41 -1.00 -18.39 -3.83
C PRO A 41 -2.30 -18.39 -3.01
N PHE A 42 -2.32 -19.09 -1.88
CA PHE A 42 -3.48 -19.16 -0.99
C PHE A 42 -3.78 -17.86 -0.23
N LYS A 43 -2.84 -16.92 -0.19
CA LYS A 43 -2.99 -15.62 0.50
C LYS A 43 -3.30 -14.48 -0.48
N ALA A 44 -3.00 -14.65 -1.76
CA ALA A 44 -3.10 -13.59 -2.77
C ALA A 44 -4.51 -13.01 -2.89
N LYS A 45 -5.54 -13.85 -2.96
CA LYS A 45 -6.94 -13.39 -3.05
C LYS A 45 -7.36 -12.57 -1.83
N LYS A 46 -7.03 -13.06 -0.62
CA LYS A 46 -7.32 -12.36 0.65
C LYS A 46 -6.58 -11.02 0.71
N ALA A 47 -5.28 -11.02 0.40
CA ALA A 47 -4.45 -9.82 0.38
C ALA A 47 -5.03 -8.75 -0.56
N GLN A 48 -5.45 -9.13 -1.77
CA GLN A 48 -6.06 -8.21 -2.72
C GLN A 48 -7.36 -7.59 -2.19
N GLN A 49 -8.23 -8.40 -1.56
CA GLN A 49 -9.48 -7.91 -0.98
C GLN A 49 -9.21 -6.93 0.17
N ILE A 50 -8.23 -7.23 1.02
CA ILE A 50 -7.80 -6.38 2.14
C ILE A 50 -7.23 -5.06 1.62
N SER A 51 -6.34 -5.10 0.62
CA SER A 51 -5.79 -3.90 -0.01
C SER A 51 -6.90 -2.98 -0.51
N LYS A 52 -7.88 -3.50 -1.27
CA LYS A 52 -9.02 -2.70 -1.77
C LYS A 52 -9.84 -2.07 -0.63
N LYS A 53 -10.07 -2.83 0.45
CA LYS A 53 -10.79 -2.31 1.63
C LYS A 53 -9.97 -1.23 2.35
N ALA A 54 -8.65 -1.40 2.47
CA ALA A 54 -7.77 -0.42 3.10
C ALA A 54 -7.75 0.91 2.33
N TYR A 55 -7.63 0.87 1.00
CA TYR A 55 -7.75 2.06 0.15
C TYR A 55 -9.08 2.79 0.37
N ARG A 56 -10.22 2.09 0.30
CA ARG A 56 -11.53 2.71 0.52
C ARG A 56 -11.67 3.37 1.89
N VAL A 57 -11.09 2.76 2.93
CA VAL A 57 -11.10 3.34 4.28
C VAL A 57 -10.22 4.60 4.32
N ALA A 58 -9.02 4.55 3.73
CA ALA A 58 -8.15 5.72 3.64
C ALA A 58 -8.83 6.87 2.86
N ASP A 59 -9.54 6.58 1.78
CA ASP A 59 -10.30 7.58 1.01
C ASP A 59 -11.42 8.22 1.85
N SER A 60 -12.09 7.44 2.71
CA SER A 60 -13.07 7.98 3.66
C SER A 60 -12.40 8.86 4.73
N ILE A 61 -11.25 8.44 5.27
CA ILE A 61 -10.49 9.21 6.26
C ILE A 61 -9.99 10.52 5.66
N LYS A 62 -9.53 10.50 4.40
CA LYS A 62 -9.09 11.70 3.67
C LYS A 62 -10.16 12.79 3.61
N LYS A 63 -11.43 12.40 3.49
CA LYS A 63 -12.58 13.31 3.43
C LYS A 63 -13.07 13.76 4.82
N SER A 64 -12.53 13.19 5.88
CA SER A 64 -12.91 13.51 7.26
C SER A 64 -11.91 14.50 7.88
N PRO A 65 -12.33 15.34 8.83
CA PRO A 65 -11.44 16.27 9.52
C PRO A 65 -10.55 15.60 10.59
N VAL A 66 -10.52 14.26 10.65
CA VAL A 66 -9.85 13.53 11.74
C VAL A 66 -8.33 13.57 11.62
N LEU A 67 -7.82 13.66 10.39
CA LEU A 67 -6.40 13.76 10.02
C LEU A 67 -6.21 14.93 9.03
N ASP A 68 -4.97 15.21 8.65
CA ASP A 68 -4.57 16.35 7.81
C ASP A 68 -5.07 16.38 6.35
N GLY A 69 -5.88 15.40 5.92
CA GLY A 69 -6.39 15.30 4.54
C GLY A 69 -5.35 14.96 3.46
N ASP A 70 -4.07 14.83 3.83
CA ASP A 70 -2.95 14.71 2.89
C ASP A 70 -2.60 13.24 2.64
N GLY A 71 -3.08 12.75 1.49
CA GLY A 71 -2.90 11.38 1.05
C GLY A 71 -1.57 11.08 0.35
N ALA A 72 -0.64 12.05 0.26
CA ALA A 72 0.64 11.88 -0.41
C ALA A 72 1.78 12.39 0.49
N GLY A 73 2.25 11.55 1.40
CA GLY A 73 3.26 11.88 2.39
C GLY A 73 2.74 12.49 3.69
N GLY A 74 1.42 12.68 3.86
CA GLY A 74 0.81 13.23 5.07
C GLY A 74 0.28 12.18 6.05
N GLN A 75 -0.51 12.62 7.03
CA GLN A 75 -1.10 11.74 8.05
C GLN A 75 -2.05 10.70 7.45
N VAL A 76 -2.82 11.06 6.42
CA VAL A 76 -3.72 10.11 5.75
C VAL A 76 -2.93 9.00 5.06
N ASP A 77 -1.79 9.35 4.45
CA ASP A 77 -0.91 8.38 3.83
C ASP A 77 -0.27 7.44 4.86
N ALA A 78 0.26 8.01 5.95
CA ALA A 78 0.78 7.25 7.07
C ALA A 78 -0.28 6.29 7.66
N PHE A 79 -1.51 6.77 7.83
CA PHE A 79 -2.65 5.94 8.23
C PHE A 79 -2.90 4.81 7.23
N ARG A 80 -2.91 5.08 5.93
CA ARG A 80 -3.16 4.10 4.86
C ARG A 80 -2.17 2.94 4.94
N HIS A 81 -0.87 3.23 5.01
CA HIS A 81 0.18 2.22 5.11
C HIS A 81 0.07 1.38 6.39
N ALA A 82 -0.09 2.04 7.54
CA ALA A 82 -0.20 1.32 8.81
C ALA A 82 -1.48 0.49 8.90
N PHE A 83 -2.63 1.03 8.48
CA PHE A 83 -3.91 0.32 8.48
C PHE A 83 -3.91 -0.86 7.52
N TRP A 84 -3.33 -0.69 6.34
CA TRP A 84 -3.17 -1.77 5.37
C TRP A 84 -2.35 -2.93 5.95
N MET A 85 -1.19 -2.64 6.52
CA MET A 85 -0.30 -3.66 7.07
C MET A 85 -0.86 -4.33 8.32
N ALA A 86 -1.54 -3.57 9.17
CA ALA A 86 -2.24 -4.12 10.33
C ALA A 86 -3.36 -5.07 9.91
N SER A 87 -4.15 -4.69 8.89
CA SER A 87 -5.23 -5.51 8.34
C SER A 87 -4.69 -6.79 7.68
N LEU A 88 -3.60 -6.69 6.92
CA LEU A 88 -2.94 -7.85 6.32
C LEU A 88 -2.42 -8.81 7.39
N ARG A 89 -1.78 -8.31 8.47
CA ARG A 89 -1.22 -9.19 9.51
C ARG A 89 -2.28 -10.03 10.21
N GLN A 90 -3.48 -9.49 10.45
CA GLN A 90 -4.59 -10.24 11.07
C GLN A 90 -4.96 -11.49 10.25
N GLU A 91 -4.94 -11.36 8.92
CA GLU A 91 -5.48 -12.35 7.99
C GLU A 91 -4.41 -13.32 7.45
N ILE A 92 -3.25 -12.78 7.02
CA ILE A 92 -2.22 -13.54 6.29
C ILE A 92 -0.93 -13.74 7.10
N GLY A 93 -0.85 -13.14 8.29
CA GLY A 93 0.29 -13.24 9.20
C GLY A 93 1.42 -12.25 8.89
N LYS A 94 2.31 -12.07 9.88
CA LYS A 94 3.36 -11.03 9.89
C LYS A 94 4.32 -11.16 8.70
N ASN A 95 4.82 -12.37 8.42
CA ASN A 95 5.86 -12.57 7.39
C ASN A 95 5.32 -12.31 5.99
N ALA A 96 4.13 -12.84 5.67
CA ALA A 96 3.50 -12.64 4.36
C ALA A 96 3.06 -11.17 4.16
N ALA A 97 2.49 -10.53 5.20
CA ALA A 97 2.15 -9.12 5.15
C ALA A 97 3.41 -8.26 4.91
N ARG A 98 4.48 -8.49 5.69
CA ARG A 98 5.76 -7.77 5.56
C ARG A 98 6.38 -7.93 4.17
N SER A 99 6.43 -9.16 3.64
CA SER A 99 7.00 -9.40 2.31
C SER A 99 6.15 -8.77 1.21
N LEU A 100 4.83 -8.67 1.38
CA LEU A 100 3.95 -7.97 0.46
C LEU A 100 4.19 -6.46 0.48
N GLY A 101 4.28 -5.85 1.68
CA GLY A 101 4.64 -4.44 1.84
C GLY A 101 5.97 -4.13 1.15
N LYS A 102 7.02 -4.92 1.42
CA LYS A 102 8.31 -4.78 0.72
C LYS A 102 8.20 -4.94 -0.79
N ALA A 103 7.35 -5.84 -1.29
CA ALA A 103 7.14 -6.02 -2.72
C ALA A 103 6.43 -4.82 -3.37
N HIS A 104 5.51 -4.18 -2.66
CA HIS A 104 4.86 -2.95 -3.09
C HIS A 104 5.86 -1.79 -3.17
N GLU A 105 6.68 -1.59 -2.14
CA GLU A 105 7.70 -0.53 -2.15
C GLU A 105 8.78 -0.75 -3.22
N ARG A 106 9.13 -2.01 -3.52
CA ARG A 106 10.05 -2.33 -4.63
C ARG A 106 9.46 -1.99 -6.00
N GLU A 107 8.15 -2.11 -6.17
CA GLU A 107 7.48 -1.69 -7.40
C GLU A 107 7.60 -0.19 -7.61
N ASN A 108 7.55 0.61 -6.54
CA ASN A 108 7.70 2.06 -6.61
C ASN A 108 9.05 2.46 -7.23
N TYR A 109 10.14 1.78 -6.86
CA TYR A 109 11.45 1.97 -7.50
C TYR A 109 11.46 1.56 -8.98
N GLN A 110 10.76 0.49 -9.36
CA GLN A 110 10.64 0.07 -10.76
C GLN A 110 9.79 1.05 -11.58
N THR A 111 8.74 1.62 -10.98
CA THR A 111 7.86 2.64 -11.56
C THR A 111 8.64 3.94 -11.78
N TYR A 112 9.45 4.37 -10.81
CA TYR A 112 10.41 5.46 -10.94
C TYR A 112 11.36 5.24 -12.12
N LYS A 113 12.01 4.06 -12.22
CA LYS A 113 12.92 3.74 -13.35
C LYS A 113 12.23 3.81 -14.71
N LYS A 114 10.92 3.54 -14.76
CA LYS A 114 10.11 3.61 -15.98
C LYS A 114 9.51 5.01 -16.23
N ARG A 115 9.86 6.01 -15.41
CA ARG A 115 9.29 7.38 -15.43
C ARG A 115 7.76 7.40 -15.38
N LYS A 116 7.15 6.45 -14.67
CA LYS A 116 5.70 6.36 -14.46
C LYS A 116 5.31 6.95 -13.10
N LEU A 117 4.04 7.33 -12.96
CA LEU A 117 3.48 7.86 -11.71
C LEU A 117 2.92 6.73 -10.84
N GLU A 118 2.97 6.91 -9.53
CA GLU A 118 2.28 6.11 -8.51
C GLU A 118 1.35 7.04 -7.73
N ASP A 119 0.05 6.72 -7.68
CA ASP A 119 -0.97 7.57 -7.03
C ASP A 119 -0.90 9.08 -7.41
N GLY A 120 -0.43 9.38 -8.63
CA GLY A 120 -0.28 10.73 -9.19
C GLY A 120 1.07 11.41 -8.92
N VAL A 121 1.97 10.79 -8.14
CA VAL A 121 3.28 11.33 -7.75
C VAL A 121 4.41 10.43 -8.24
N ILE A 122 5.58 11.00 -8.54
CA ILE A 122 6.78 10.19 -8.82
C ILE A 122 7.30 9.63 -7.50
N PRO A 123 7.45 8.31 -7.34
CA PRO A 123 8.02 7.75 -6.13
C PRO A 123 9.46 8.20 -5.92
N ASP A 124 9.83 8.43 -4.67
CA ASP A 124 11.18 8.76 -4.27
C ASP A 124 11.64 7.94 -3.05
N LYS A 125 12.92 8.03 -2.74
CA LYS A 125 13.56 7.29 -1.64
C LYS A 125 13.01 7.69 -0.27
N ILE A 126 12.64 8.96 -0.08
CA ILE A 126 12.14 9.47 1.20
C ILE A 126 10.72 8.97 1.45
N ALA A 127 9.84 9.02 0.46
CA ALA A 127 8.51 8.41 0.50
C ALA A 127 8.60 6.90 0.75
N THR A 128 9.47 6.20 0.02
CA THR A 128 9.69 4.76 0.24
C THR A 128 10.15 4.46 1.67
N THR A 129 11.02 5.31 2.24
CA THR A 129 11.49 5.17 3.64
C THR A 129 10.34 5.37 4.63
N MET A 130 9.51 6.39 4.41
CA MET A 130 8.31 6.67 5.19
C MET A 130 7.35 5.46 5.18
N ASP A 131 7.06 4.93 3.98
CA ASP A 131 6.13 3.83 3.78
C ASP A 131 6.63 2.56 4.45
N LEU A 132 7.92 2.22 4.30
CA LEU A 132 8.53 1.08 5.01
C LEU A 132 8.46 1.23 6.53
N PHE A 133 8.69 2.43 7.07
CA PHE A 133 8.57 2.69 8.50
C PHE A 133 7.13 2.50 8.96
N ASN A 134 6.17 3.16 8.30
CA ASN A 134 4.75 3.10 8.62
C ASN A 134 4.18 1.68 8.46
N ASN A 135 4.66 0.95 7.47
CA ASN A 135 4.33 -0.46 7.27
C ASN A 135 4.77 -1.31 8.47
N ASN A 136 5.96 -1.07 9.03
CA ASN A 136 6.45 -1.78 10.22
C ASN A 136 5.65 -1.43 11.48
N ILE A 137 5.26 -0.17 11.65
CA ILE A 137 4.36 0.25 12.73
C ILE A 137 3.01 -0.44 12.57
N GLY A 138 2.40 -0.42 11.38
CA GLY A 138 1.14 -1.13 11.10
C GLY A 138 1.22 -2.61 11.44
N LEU A 139 2.32 -3.26 11.05
CA LEU A 139 2.56 -4.65 11.43
C LEU A 139 2.59 -4.83 12.94
N SER A 140 3.08 -3.90 13.75
CA SER A 140 3.17 -4.08 15.21
C SER A 140 1.80 -4.01 15.92
N LEU A 141 0.82 -3.35 15.31
CA LEU A 141 -0.48 -3.04 15.94
C LEU A 141 -1.44 -4.23 16.07
N THR A 142 -1.26 -5.30 15.31
CA THR A 142 -2.17 -6.47 15.31
C THR A 142 -1.40 -7.76 15.46
N LYS A 143 -2.10 -8.89 15.68
CA LYS A 143 -1.52 -10.25 15.64
C LYS A 143 -2.42 -11.13 14.76
N LYS A 144 -1.85 -12.17 14.15
CA LYS A 144 -2.65 -13.14 13.38
C LYS A 144 -3.56 -13.90 14.34
N GLY A 145 -4.80 -14.14 13.97
CA GLY A 145 -5.78 -14.87 14.79
C GLY A 145 -6.45 -14.04 15.89
N VAL A 146 -5.95 -12.84 16.18
CA VAL A 146 -6.61 -11.87 17.07
C VAL A 146 -7.32 -10.86 16.18
N ILE A 147 -8.63 -11.03 15.99
CA ILE A 147 -9.44 -10.16 15.13
C ILE A 147 -9.77 -8.90 15.92
N THR A 148 -9.11 -7.80 15.58
CA THR A 148 -9.55 -6.46 15.99
C THR A 148 -10.66 -6.03 15.03
N PRO A 149 -11.87 -5.70 15.53
CA PRO A 149 -12.94 -5.19 14.70
C PRO A 149 -12.48 -3.97 13.87
N LYS A 150 -12.97 -3.85 12.64
CA LYS A 150 -12.53 -2.80 11.70
C LYS A 150 -12.54 -1.40 12.32
N LYS A 151 -13.61 -1.01 13.01
CA LYS A 151 -13.73 0.31 13.67
C LYS A 151 -12.64 0.49 14.73
N ALA A 152 -12.43 -0.50 15.60
CA ALA A 152 -11.38 -0.46 16.61
C ALA A 152 -9.98 -0.38 15.99
N LEU A 153 -9.73 -1.08 14.89
CA LEU A 153 -8.45 -0.99 14.18
C LEU A 153 -8.22 0.39 13.58
N ILE A 154 -9.27 1.00 12.99
CA ILE A 154 -9.21 2.38 12.48
C ILE A 154 -8.82 3.35 13.61
N TYR A 155 -9.53 3.31 14.74
CA TYR A 155 -9.20 4.16 15.90
C TYR A 155 -7.78 3.92 16.41
N LYS A 156 -7.35 2.67 16.51
CA LYS A 156 -6.00 2.31 16.96
C LYS A 156 -4.92 2.93 16.08
N VAL A 157 -5.09 2.91 14.76
CA VAL A 157 -4.14 3.51 13.82
C VAL A 157 -4.20 5.04 13.88
N ILE A 158 -5.39 5.64 13.92
CA ILE A 158 -5.55 7.10 14.08
C ILE A 158 -4.84 7.60 15.34
N ASN A 159 -5.01 6.91 16.46
CA ASN A 159 -4.34 7.27 17.71
C ASN A 159 -2.82 7.15 17.60
N ALA A 160 -2.30 6.15 16.87
CA ALA A 160 -0.86 6.04 16.62
C ALA A 160 -0.33 7.20 15.76
N VAL A 161 -1.11 7.64 14.76
CA VAL A 161 -0.77 8.80 13.92
C VAL A 161 -0.75 10.07 14.75
N LYS A 162 -1.81 10.34 15.53
CA LYS A 162 -1.91 11.53 16.39
C LYS A 162 -0.83 11.57 17.48
N ALA A 163 -0.41 10.40 17.98
CA ALA A 163 0.67 10.28 18.96
C ALA A 163 2.08 10.41 18.36
N GLY A 164 2.22 10.70 17.06
CA GLY A 164 3.54 10.87 16.43
C GLY A 164 4.32 9.57 16.22
N ARG A 165 3.68 8.41 16.34
CA ARG A 165 4.35 7.10 16.22
C ARG A 165 4.67 6.72 14.78
N LEU A 166 4.12 7.43 13.81
CA LEU A 166 4.34 7.24 12.39
C LEU A 166 5.22 8.36 11.83
N LYS A 167 5.67 8.20 10.59
CA LYS A 167 6.40 9.22 9.85
C LYS A 167 5.53 9.84 8.76
N ILE A 168 5.75 11.13 8.54
CA ILE A 168 5.20 11.91 7.43
C ILE A 168 6.34 12.69 6.78
N ILE A 169 6.12 13.14 5.55
CA ILE A 169 7.02 14.05 4.84
C ILE A 169 6.69 15.48 5.25
N LYS A 170 7.70 16.21 5.69
CA LYS A 170 7.57 17.60 6.12
C LYS A 170 7.12 18.50 4.97
N LYS A 171 6.08 19.28 5.22
CA LYS A 171 5.50 20.27 4.29
C LYS A 171 5.14 21.55 5.03
N ASP A 172 5.07 22.65 4.32
CA ASP A 172 4.48 23.90 4.83
C ASP A 172 2.94 23.87 4.78
N ALA A 173 2.31 24.94 5.26
CA ALA A 173 0.85 25.11 5.24
C ALA A 173 0.25 25.10 3.81
N ASN A 174 1.05 25.46 2.80
CA ASN A 174 0.63 25.45 1.38
C ASN A 174 0.81 24.06 0.74
N GLY A 175 1.39 23.09 1.45
CA GLY A 175 1.65 21.75 0.96
C GLY A 175 2.98 21.58 0.22
N ASN A 176 3.86 22.59 0.20
CA ASN A 176 5.18 22.49 -0.41
C ASN A 176 6.10 21.63 0.46
N PHE A 177 6.87 20.75 -0.16
CA PHE A 177 7.85 19.93 0.54
C PHE A 177 8.98 20.79 1.13
N LEU A 178 9.40 20.46 2.36
CA LEU A 178 10.48 21.15 3.05
C LEU A 178 11.70 20.26 3.26
N THR A 179 12.88 20.88 3.27
CA THR A 179 14.10 20.28 3.80
C THR A 179 14.03 20.17 5.32
N CYS A 180 14.98 19.46 5.93
CA CYS A 180 15.05 19.38 7.39
C CYS A 180 15.37 20.74 8.04
N ASN A 181 15.89 21.69 7.26
CA ASN A 181 16.20 23.06 7.70
C ASN A 181 15.08 24.06 7.38
N ASN A 182 13.84 23.60 7.13
CA ASN A 182 12.67 24.44 6.80
C ASN A 182 12.75 25.18 5.45
N THR A 183 13.64 24.78 4.53
CA THR A 183 13.73 25.40 3.21
C THR A 183 12.71 24.77 2.26
N PRO A 184 11.87 25.56 1.56
CA PRO A 184 11.00 25.03 0.51
C PRO A 184 11.78 24.38 -0.63
N ILE A 185 11.30 23.22 -1.09
CA ILE A 185 11.89 22.49 -2.20
C ILE A 185 11.02 22.73 -3.44
N SER A 186 11.62 23.30 -4.49
CA SER A 186 10.91 23.53 -5.74
C SER A 186 10.49 22.21 -6.41
N GLU A 187 9.27 22.16 -6.95
CA GLU A 187 8.74 20.98 -7.63
C GLU A 187 9.64 20.52 -8.80
N LYS A 188 10.19 21.49 -9.55
CA LYS A 188 11.15 21.25 -10.64
C LYS A 188 12.38 20.46 -10.17
N SER A 189 12.85 20.72 -8.95
CA SER A 189 14.03 20.03 -8.39
C SER A 189 13.74 18.58 -7.97
N LEU A 190 12.47 18.23 -7.74
CA LEU A 190 12.03 16.89 -7.35
C LEU A 190 11.73 15.99 -8.56
N LYS A 191 11.37 16.59 -9.70
CA LYS A 191 10.94 15.85 -10.90
C LYS A 191 12.04 14.91 -11.39
N GLY A 192 11.74 13.61 -11.39
CA GLY A 192 12.63 12.58 -11.92
C GLY A 192 13.86 12.28 -11.05
N LYS A 193 13.87 12.70 -9.77
CA LYS A 193 14.95 12.36 -8.83
C LYS A 193 14.51 11.30 -7.82
N TRP A 194 15.26 10.20 -7.76
CA TRP A 194 15.07 9.16 -6.74
C TRP A 194 15.49 9.65 -5.36
N GLU A 195 16.65 10.30 -5.28
CA GLU A 195 17.18 10.87 -4.05
C GLU A 195 16.91 12.36 -4.04
N ASN A 196 16.37 12.84 -2.91
CA ASN A 196 16.06 14.24 -2.70
C ASN A 196 16.25 14.60 -1.22
N ASN A 197 16.06 15.87 -0.92
CA ASN A 197 16.26 16.47 0.39
C ASN A 197 14.96 16.66 1.17
N LYS A 198 13.88 15.95 0.82
CA LYS A 198 12.63 15.95 1.61
C LYS A 198 12.93 15.46 3.03
N CYS A 199 12.35 16.11 4.03
CA CYS A 199 12.54 15.71 5.42
C CYS A 199 11.44 14.75 5.91
N LEU A 200 11.82 13.73 6.68
CA LEU A 200 10.88 12.91 7.44
C LEU A 200 10.75 13.44 8.86
N VAL A 201 9.50 13.61 9.30
CA VAL A 201 9.15 14.05 10.66
C VAL A 201 8.12 13.10 11.27
N ASN A 202 7.91 13.21 12.57
CA ASN A 202 6.86 12.45 13.24
C ASN A 202 5.48 12.91 12.76
N SER A 203 4.50 12.00 12.77
CA SER A 203 3.16 12.25 12.26
C SER A 203 2.34 13.28 13.04
N ASN A 204 2.80 13.69 14.22
CA ASN A 204 2.22 14.77 15.03
C ASN A 204 2.89 16.14 14.79
N HIS A 205 3.79 16.24 13.81
CA HIS A 205 4.38 17.52 13.42
C HIS A 205 3.30 18.49 12.95
N ILE A 206 3.32 19.71 13.48
CA ILE A 206 2.41 20.79 13.11
C ILE A 206 3.00 21.52 11.90
N LYS A 207 2.22 21.65 10.81
CA LYS A 207 2.64 22.32 9.57
C LYS A 207 2.80 23.83 9.78
#